data_AF-L8Y5X2-F1
#
_entry.id   AF-L8Y5X2-F1
#
_cell.length_a   1.000
_cell.length_b   1.000
_cell.length_c   1.000
_cell.angle_alpha   90.00
_cell.angle_beta   90.00
_cell.angle_gamma   90.00
#
_symmetry.space_group_name_H-M   'P 1'
#
loop_
_entity.id
_entity.type
_entity.pdbx_description
1 polymer ?
#
loop_
_entity_poly.entity_id
_entity_poly.type
_entity_poly.pdbx_seq_one_letter_code
_entity_poly.pdbx_strand_id
1 'polypeptide(L)'
;MAGSLSWGVGRSLWGCVPLACRSFSLGVPGLTRVRLTVPPPKVVDRWNEKRAMFGVYDNIGILGNFEKHPKELIKGPRWLRGWKGNELQRCIRKKKMVGDRMFSDDLHNLNKRISYLYKHFNRHGKYR
;
A
#
# COMPACT_ATOMS: atom_id res chain seq x y z
N MET A 1 88.20 25.88 10.54
CA MET A 1 88.83 24.79 9.78
C MET A 1 87.74 23.83 9.33
N ALA A 2 87.84 23.38 8.06
CA ALA A 2 87.12 22.26 7.41
C ALA A 2 85.57 22.39 7.33
N GLY A 3 84.89 22.44 6.17
CA GLY A 3 85.05 21.63 4.95
C GLY A 3 84.72 20.17 5.28
N SER A 4 83.75 19.43 4.73
CA SER A 4 83.18 19.38 3.39
C SER A 4 82.10 18.27 3.35
N LEU A 5 81.11 18.44 2.47
CA LEU A 5 80.43 17.45 1.60
C LEU A 5 80.43 15.94 1.98
N SER A 6 79.26 15.29 1.94
CA SER A 6 78.90 14.38 0.83
C SER A 6 77.50 13.79 1.00
N TRP A 7 76.76 13.80 -0.10
CA TRP A 7 75.61 12.96 -0.36
C TRP A 7 75.96 11.46 -0.32
N GLY A 8 74.95 10.63 -0.04
CA GLY A 8 74.71 9.45 -0.86
C GLY A 8 74.39 8.15 -0.15
N VAL A 9 73.32 7.52 -0.64
CA VAL A 9 73.07 6.06 -0.69
C VAL A 9 72.55 5.46 0.63
N GLY A 10 71.43 4.73 0.69
CA GLY A 10 70.53 4.24 -0.34
C GLY A 10 69.50 3.29 0.30
N ARG A 11 68.30 3.29 -0.29
CA ARG A 11 67.35 2.17 -0.46
C ARG A 11 67.23 1.14 0.67
N SER A 12 66.04 1.11 1.28
CA SER A 12 65.27 -0.12 1.51
C SER A 12 63.83 0.29 1.85
N LEU A 13 62.96 0.56 0.88
CA LEU A 13 62.00 -0.42 0.34
C LEU A 13 61.36 -1.34 1.40
N TRP A 14 60.72 -0.73 2.40
CA TRP A 14 59.52 -1.30 3.02
C TRP A 14 58.42 -0.25 2.80
N GLY A 15 57.90 -0.15 1.58
CA GLY A 15 56.93 -1.13 1.13
C GLY A 15 55.61 -0.69 1.70
N CYS A 16 54.96 0.25 1.00
CA CYS A 16 53.60 0.70 1.25
C CYS A 16 52.73 -0.52 1.55
N VAL A 17 52.47 -0.79 2.82
CA VAL A 17 51.30 -1.57 3.19
C VAL A 17 50.16 -0.59 2.95
N PRO A 18 49.30 -0.79 1.94
CA PRO A 18 48.07 -0.03 1.94
C PRO A 18 47.40 -0.42 3.26
N LEU A 19 47.08 0.56 4.10
CA LEU A 19 46.08 0.41 5.13
C LEU A 19 44.74 0.12 4.42
N ALA A 20 44.64 -1.06 3.82
CA ALA A 20 43.40 -1.69 3.40
C ALA A 20 42.73 -2.32 4.63
N CYS A 21 42.87 -1.68 5.79
CA CYS A 21 41.77 -1.64 6.73
C CYS A 21 40.70 -0.81 6.03
N ARG A 22 39.90 -1.48 5.19
CA ARG A 22 38.53 -1.02 4.97
C ARG A 22 37.98 -0.87 6.38
N SER A 23 37.89 0.35 6.87
CA SER A 23 36.99 0.67 7.96
C SER A 23 35.66 0.10 7.47
N PHE A 24 35.28 -1.05 8.01
CA PHE A 24 33.92 -1.52 7.92
C PHE A 24 33.15 -0.37 8.55
N SER A 25 32.67 0.54 7.72
CA SER A 25 31.69 1.53 8.12
C SER A 25 30.51 0.67 8.50
N LEU A 26 30.44 0.35 9.80
CA LEU A 26 29.21 -0.09 10.44
C LEU A 26 28.19 0.93 9.96
N GLY A 27 27.34 0.49 9.02
CA GLY A 27 26.53 1.39 8.20
C GLY A 27 25.85 2.42 9.09
N VAL A 28 25.78 3.67 8.62
CA VAL A 28 25.21 4.80 9.35
C VAL A 28 24.02 4.33 10.20
N PRO A 29 24.07 4.44 11.53
CA PRO A 29 22.96 4.06 12.39
C PRO A 29 21.73 4.85 11.94
N GLY A 30 20.73 4.17 11.37
CA GLY A 30 19.54 4.82 10.79
C GLY A 30 19.23 4.47 9.33
N LEU A 31 20.04 3.65 8.64
CA LEU A 31 19.74 3.24 7.26
C LEU A 31 18.70 2.12 7.13
N THR A 32 18.26 1.50 8.23
CA THR A 32 17.24 0.44 8.21
C THR A 32 15.84 1.05 8.33
N ARG A 33 14.96 0.76 7.35
CA ARG A 33 13.53 1.20 7.35
C ARG A 33 12.67 0.41 8.35
N VAL A 34 13.28 -0.13 9.40
CA VAL A 34 12.65 -1.01 10.38
C VAL A 34 12.66 -0.28 11.72
N ARG A 35 11.50 -0.23 12.38
CA ARG A 35 11.42 0.31 13.75
C ARG A 35 12.23 -0.58 14.67
N LEU A 36 13.15 0.04 15.42
CA LEU A 36 14.02 -0.64 16.38
C LEU A 36 13.29 -0.99 17.69
N THR A 37 12.13 -0.38 17.94
CA THR A 37 11.32 -0.59 19.15
C THR A 37 10.08 -1.42 18.85
N VAL A 38 9.72 -2.32 19.76
CA VAL A 38 8.45 -3.05 19.73
C VAL A 38 7.30 -2.04 19.83
N PRO A 39 6.26 -2.12 18.98
CA PRO A 39 5.10 -1.26 19.11
C PRO A 39 4.37 -1.53 20.44
N PRO A 40 3.69 -0.53 21.01
CA PRO A 40 2.93 -0.74 22.24
C PRO A 40 1.84 -1.80 22.04
N PRO A 41 1.49 -2.55 23.09
CA PRO A 41 0.44 -3.55 23.01
C PRO A 41 -0.89 -2.89 22.64
N LYS A 42 -1.55 -3.41 21.60
CA LYS A 42 -2.86 -2.90 21.17
C LYS A 42 -3.96 -3.59 21.98
N VAL A 43 -4.41 -2.91 23.04
CA VAL A 43 -5.59 -3.36 23.81
C VAL A 43 -6.83 -3.20 22.93
N VAL A 44 -7.62 -4.27 22.83
CA VAL A 44 -8.82 -4.33 21.99
C VAL A 44 -9.96 -4.93 22.77
N ASP A 45 -10.96 -4.11 23.10
CA ASP A 45 -12.18 -4.56 23.78
C ASP A 45 -13.03 -5.44 22.86
N ARG A 46 -13.21 -6.72 23.25
CA ARG A 46 -13.97 -7.72 22.48
C ARG A 46 -15.48 -7.56 22.63
N TRP A 47 -15.94 -6.89 23.68
CA TRP A 47 -17.36 -6.74 24.04
C TRP A 47 -17.89 -5.33 23.84
N ASN A 48 -17.28 -4.58 22.92
CA ASN A 48 -17.84 -3.30 22.52
C ASN A 48 -19.24 -3.49 21.89
N GLU A 49 -20.07 -2.46 21.99
CA GLU A 49 -21.46 -2.48 21.51
C GLU A 49 -21.55 -2.91 20.04
N LYS A 50 -20.64 -2.41 19.19
CA LYS A 50 -20.61 -2.74 17.76
C LYS A 50 -20.35 -4.22 17.47
N ARG A 51 -19.53 -4.90 18.28
CA ARG A 51 -19.25 -6.34 18.12
C ARG A 51 -20.33 -7.17 18.79
N ALA A 52 -20.78 -6.77 19.98
CA ALA A 52 -21.84 -7.44 20.70
C ALA A 52 -23.14 -7.50 19.87
N MET A 53 -23.48 -6.40 19.19
CA MET A 53 -24.70 -6.27 18.39
C MET A 53 -24.51 -6.56 16.89
N PHE A 54 -23.35 -7.07 16.48
CA PHE A 54 -23.09 -7.33 15.06
C PHE A 54 -23.94 -8.51 14.55
N GLY A 55 -24.66 -8.31 13.44
CA GLY A 55 -25.43 -9.36 12.75
C GLY A 55 -26.81 -9.68 13.33
N VAL A 56 -27.25 -8.96 14.36
CA VAL A 56 -28.53 -9.23 15.06
C VAL A 56 -29.75 -9.26 14.13
N TYR A 57 -29.79 -8.38 13.12
CA TYR A 57 -30.95 -8.22 12.21
C TYR A 57 -30.73 -8.77 10.80
N ASP A 58 -29.75 -9.67 10.59
CA ASP A 58 -29.43 -10.19 9.25
C ASP A 58 -30.55 -11.08 8.68
N ASN A 59 -31.29 -11.78 9.54
CA ASN A 59 -32.38 -12.69 9.15
C ASN A 59 -33.78 -12.07 9.25
N ILE A 60 -33.87 -10.73 9.27
CA ILE A 60 -35.15 -10.00 9.41
C ILE A 60 -36.18 -10.38 8.34
N GLY A 61 -35.74 -10.77 7.14
CA GLY A 61 -36.66 -11.20 6.09
C GLY A 61 -37.37 -12.50 6.43
N ILE A 62 -36.63 -13.53 6.85
CA ILE A 62 -37.18 -14.86 7.12
C ILE A 62 -38.05 -14.83 8.39
N LEU A 63 -37.61 -14.12 9.43
CA LEU A 63 -38.30 -14.07 10.72
C LEU A 63 -39.35 -12.94 10.83
N GLY A 64 -39.34 -11.99 9.89
CA GLY A 64 -40.19 -10.81 9.87
C GLY A 64 -41.12 -10.76 8.65
N ASN A 65 -41.69 -11.90 8.27
CA ASN A 65 -42.71 -12.02 7.20
C ASN A 65 -42.30 -11.38 5.86
N PHE A 66 -41.00 -11.33 5.56
CA PHE A 66 -40.43 -10.70 4.37
C PHE A 66 -40.79 -9.23 4.15
N GLU A 67 -41.12 -8.47 5.20
CA GLU A 67 -41.42 -7.03 5.11
C GLU A 67 -40.24 -6.20 4.58
N LYS A 68 -39.01 -6.63 4.92
CA LYS A 68 -37.76 -5.98 4.53
C LYS A 68 -36.72 -6.99 4.06
N HIS A 69 -35.98 -6.63 3.03
CA HIS A 69 -34.85 -7.44 2.54
C HIS A 69 -33.53 -6.98 3.19
N PRO A 70 -32.66 -7.87 3.69
CA PRO A 70 -31.40 -7.50 4.38
C PRO A 70 -30.49 -6.53 3.62
N LYS A 71 -30.51 -6.58 2.28
CA LYS A 71 -29.83 -5.64 1.37
C LYS A 71 -30.13 -4.16 1.64
N GLU A 72 -31.29 -3.84 2.22
CA GLU A 72 -31.72 -2.47 2.56
C GLU A 72 -31.04 -1.95 3.83
N LEU A 73 -30.67 -2.84 4.75
CA LEU A 73 -29.97 -2.51 6.00
C LEU A 73 -28.51 -2.12 5.76
N ILE A 74 -27.93 -2.55 4.64
CA ILE A 74 -26.53 -2.28 4.29
C ILE A 74 -26.33 -0.78 4.08
N LYS A 75 -25.49 -0.17 4.92
CA LYS A 75 -25.04 1.21 4.76
C LYS A 75 -23.85 1.27 3.79
N GLY A 76 -23.86 2.26 2.90
CA GLY A 76 -22.78 2.46 1.94
C GLY A 76 -23.23 3.21 0.69
N PRO A 77 -22.36 3.26 -0.34
CA PRO A 77 -22.68 3.97 -1.58
C PRO A 77 -23.95 3.40 -2.24
N ARG A 78 -24.89 4.27 -2.62
CA ARG A 78 -26.18 3.86 -3.21
C ARG A 78 -26.03 2.96 -4.44
N TRP A 79 -24.96 3.15 -5.21
CA TRP A 79 -24.65 2.37 -6.40
C TRP A 79 -24.06 0.98 -6.10
N LEU A 80 -23.80 0.63 -4.83
CA LEU A 80 -23.27 -0.68 -4.40
C LEU A 80 -24.18 -1.43 -3.43
N ARG A 81 -25.21 -0.79 -2.88
CA ARG A 81 -26.14 -1.46 -1.94
C ARG A 81 -26.82 -2.66 -2.63
N GLY A 82 -26.66 -3.85 -2.03
CA GLY A 82 -27.25 -5.09 -2.53
C GLY A 82 -26.73 -5.57 -3.89
N TRP A 83 -25.55 -5.12 -4.34
CA TRP A 83 -25.00 -5.46 -5.64
C TRP A 83 -23.51 -5.81 -5.57
N LYS A 84 -23.10 -6.86 -6.29
CA LYS A 84 -21.72 -7.32 -6.38
C LYS A 84 -21.29 -7.40 -7.85
N GLY A 85 -20.07 -6.98 -8.13
CA GLY A 85 -19.45 -7.11 -9.45
C GLY A 85 -18.00 -6.68 -9.46
N ASN A 86 -17.33 -6.91 -10.59
CA ASN A 86 -15.93 -6.59 -10.77
C ASN A 86 -15.69 -5.07 -10.84
N GLU A 87 -14.43 -4.64 -10.88
CA GLU A 87 -14.09 -3.21 -10.92
C GLU A 87 -14.70 -2.48 -12.13
N LEU A 88 -14.64 -3.08 -13.33
CA LEU A 88 -15.20 -2.48 -14.54
C LEU A 88 -16.72 -2.26 -14.40
N GLN A 89 -17.44 -3.28 -13.96
CA GLN A 89 -18.88 -3.21 -13.72
C GLN A 89 -19.23 -2.18 -12.64
N ARG A 90 -18.44 -2.10 -11.56
CA ARG A 90 -18.55 -1.05 -10.53
C ARG A 90 -18.40 0.34 -11.15
N CYS A 91 -17.35 0.58 -11.93
CA CYS A 91 -17.11 1.89 -12.55
C CYS A 91 -18.25 2.28 -13.50
N ILE A 92 -18.70 1.36 -14.35
CA ILE A 92 -19.84 1.59 -15.26
C ILE A 92 -21.11 1.93 -14.47
N ARG A 93 -21.40 1.19 -13.40
CA ARG A 93 -22.57 1.43 -12.54
C ARG A 93 -22.48 2.77 -11.82
N LYS A 94 -21.30 3.13 -11.29
CA LYS A 94 -21.06 4.45 -10.67
C LYS A 94 -21.36 5.57 -11.66
N LYS A 95 -20.80 5.47 -12.88
CA LYS A 95 -20.99 6.44 -13.95
C LYS A 95 -22.48 6.60 -14.29
N LYS A 96 -23.21 5.49 -14.46
CA LYS A 96 -24.65 5.53 -14.79
C LYS A 96 -25.53 6.10 -13.67
N MET A 97 -25.19 5.88 -12.41
CA MET A 97 -26.05 6.25 -11.28
C MET A 97 -25.70 7.59 -10.62
N VAL A 98 -24.45 8.01 -10.71
CA VAL A 98 -23.91 9.17 -9.96
C VAL A 98 -23.12 10.10 -10.88
N GLY A 99 -22.84 9.71 -12.13
CA GLY A 99 -21.99 10.46 -13.05
C GLY A 99 -22.40 11.92 -13.22
N ASP A 100 -23.69 12.19 -13.39
CA ASP A 100 -24.20 13.54 -13.67
C ASP A 100 -23.93 14.55 -12.54
N ARG A 101 -23.71 14.07 -11.32
CA ARG A 101 -23.41 14.89 -10.12
C ARG A 101 -21.98 14.73 -9.61
N MET A 102 -21.11 14.04 -10.35
CA MET A 102 -19.69 13.94 -10.00
C MET A 102 -18.94 15.21 -10.42
N PHE A 103 -17.85 15.50 -9.72
CA PHE A 103 -16.92 16.53 -10.16
C PHE A 103 -16.33 16.17 -11.52
N SER A 104 -16.03 17.19 -12.34
CA SER A 104 -15.51 17.02 -13.70
C SER A 104 -14.25 16.16 -13.74
N ASP A 105 -13.31 16.39 -12.82
CA ASP A 105 -12.05 15.65 -12.74
C ASP A 105 -12.28 14.18 -12.36
N ASP A 106 -13.18 13.93 -11.42
CA ASP A 106 -13.53 12.58 -10.98
C ASP A 106 -14.23 11.80 -12.11
N LEU A 107 -15.12 12.46 -12.86
CA LEU A 107 -15.80 11.86 -14.00
C LEU A 107 -14.80 11.57 -15.13
N HIS A 108 -13.88 12.49 -15.40
CA HIS A 108 -12.81 12.31 -16.36
C HIS A 108 -11.90 11.13 -15.98
N ASN A 109 -11.49 11.03 -14.72
CA ASN A 109 -10.69 9.92 -14.21
C ASN A 109 -11.46 8.59 -14.23
N LEU A 110 -12.75 8.59 -13.91
CA LEU A 110 -13.61 7.41 -14.00
C LEU A 110 -13.71 6.90 -15.44
N ASN A 111 -13.86 7.81 -16.41
CA ASN A 111 -13.89 7.46 -17.83
C ASN A 111 -12.56 6.85 -18.29
N LYS A 112 -11.41 7.45 -17.91
CA LYS A 112 -10.09 6.88 -18.18
C LYS A 112 -9.95 5.47 -17.60
N ARG A 113 -10.42 5.26 -16.37
CA ARG A 113 -10.37 3.95 -15.70
C ARG A 113 -11.23 2.91 -16.42
N ILE A 114 -12.45 3.26 -16.83
CA ILE A 114 -13.34 2.38 -17.62
C ILE A 114 -12.66 1.99 -18.93
N SER A 115 -12.12 2.95 -19.68
CA SER A 115 -11.44 2.68 -20.96
C SER A 115 -10.20 1.82 -20.79
N TYR A 116 -9.42 2.01 -19.71
CA TYR A 116 -8.29 1.15 -19.39
C TYR A 116 -8.74 -0.29 -19.10
N LEU A 117 -9.70 -0.46 -18.18
CA LEU A 117 -10.17 -1.79 -17.76
C LEU A 117 -10.84 -2.56 -18.90
N TYR A 118 -11.58 -1.86 -19.76
CA TYR A 118 -12.17 -2.46 -20.95
C TYR A 118 -11.10 -3.01 -21.89
N LYS A 119 -10.04 -2.24 -22.16
CA LYS A 119 -8.90 -2.72 -22.97
C LYS A 119 -8.19 -3.87 -22.28
N HIS A 120 -7.91 -3.76 -20.98
CA HIS A 120 -7.18 -4.76 -20.23
C HIS A 120 -7.92 -6.10 -20.23
N PHE A 121 -9.16 -6.15 -19.76
CA PHE A 121 -9.92 -7.40 -19.64
C PHE A 121 -10.25 -8.05 -20.99
N ASN A 122 -10.47 -7.26 -22.05
CA ASN A 122 -10.88 -7.82 -23.33
C ASN A 122 -9.72 -8.06 -24.31
N ARG A 123 -8.53 -7.47 -24.08
CA ARG A 123 -7.38 -7.58 -24.99
C ARG A 123 -6.17 -8.27 -24.38
N HIS A 124 -6.02 -8.24 -23.06
CA HIS A 124 -4.88 -8.78 -22.34
C HIS A 124 -5.35 -9.86 -21.36
N GLY A 125 -4.56 -10.92 -21.22
CA GLY A 125 -4.87 -12.02 -20.32
C GLY A 125 -3.94 -13.21 -20.60
N LYS A 126 -3.62 -13.97 -19.55
CA LYS A 126 -2.85 -15.21 -19.69
C LYS A 126 -3.71 -16.33 -20.28
N TYR A 127 -4.96 -16.40 -19.83
CA TYR A 127 -5.93 -17.38 -20.26
C TYR A 127 -6.88 -16.70 -21.24
N ARG A 128 -7.11 -17.34 -22.38
CA ARG A 128 -8.01 -16.85 -23.42
C ARG A 128 -8.58 -18.02 -24.19
#